data_AF-A0A7Y4IQP4-F1
#
_entry.id   AF-A0A7Y4IQP4-F1
#
_cell.length_a   1.000
_cell.length_b   1.000
_cell.length_c   1.000
_cell.angle_alpha   90.00
_cell.angle_beta   90.00
_cell.angle_gamma   90.00
#
_symmetry.space_group_name_H-M   'P 1'
#
loop_
_entity.id
_entity.type
_entity.pdbx_description
1 polymer ?
#
loop_
_entity_poly.entity_id
_entity_poly.type
_entity_poly.pdbx_seq_one_letter_code
_entity_poly.pdbx_strand_id
1 'polypeptide(L)'
;PHPEAAPLAPLVRLGDAVVGRPLLPGNRVTVLESRRDAYPAMLEAIGAARTTLSLCSYIFDNDVAGRRFVEALSAAVKRGVEVRVLVDAVGSRYTWPPILGRLRRAGVRAARFLPSLMPYRLPFANLRNHRKLMVVDGRVGFTGGMNIRKAFWPGEHAAVDLHFRVEGPLVGQLQETFAEDWAFTTRERLTGEAWFPPLTEVGTVLARGIADGPDEDFETLRTVLLGALATARTSVHIVTPYFLPDTALITALSVAALRGVQVDILLPEKGNLPLVQWAAWAQLWQVLRPGCRIFLTAPPFDHTKLMVVDGVWSLIGSANWDPRSLRLNFEFNVECYDTALATQLEGVVAARLRNARPLTLEQVDARALPIRLRDGLARLLSPYL
;
A
#
# COMPACT_ATOMS: atom_id res chain seq x y z
N PRO A 1 -2.82 25.96 -11.56
CA PRO A 1 -2.25 25.07 -10.52
C PRO A 1 -3.03 25.23 -9.21
N HIS A 2 -3.46 24.13 -8.59
CA HIS A 2 -4.07 24.16 -7.26
C HIS A 2 -3.09 24.80 -6.26
N PRO A 3 -3.51 25.74 -5.39
CA PRO A 3 -2.59 26.50 -4.53
C PRO A 3 -1.68 25.61 -3.68
N GLU A 4 -2.23 24.52 -3.15
CA GLU A 4 -1.51 23.59 -2.28
C GLU A 4 -0.47 22.75 -3.01
N ALA A 5 -0.64 22.52 -4.32
CA ALA A 5 0.34 21.76 -5.11
C ALA A 5 1.45 22.65 -5.69
N ALA A 6 1.34 23.98 -5.55
CA ALA A 6 2.28 24.92 -6.15
C ALA A 6 3.76 24.69 -5.77
N PRO A 7 4.12 24.34 -4.50
CA PRO A 7 5.51 24.05 -4.13
C PRO A 7 6.11 22.86 -4.88
N LEU A 8 5.26 21.91 -5.29
CA LEU A 8 5.59 20.64 -5.93
C LEU A 8 5.02 20.56 -7.36
N ALA A 9 4.83 21.70 -8.03
CA ALA A 9 4.35 21.74 -9.41
C ALA A 9 5.18 20.88 -10.41
N PRO A 10 6.52 20.73 -10.27
CA PRO A 10 7.26 19.79 -11.09
C PRO A 10 6.84 18.32 -10.87
N LEU A 11 6.49 17.94 -9.65
CA LEU A 11 6.02 16.58 -9.32
C LEU A 11 4.65 16.31 -9.93
N VAL A 12 3.73 17.28 -9.87
CA VAL A 12 2.42 17.20 -10.54
C VAL A 12 2.59 16.91 -12.03
N ARG A 13 3.44 17.70 -12.72
CA ARG A 13 3.72 17.51 -14.16
C ARG A 13 4.33 16.15 -14.48
N LEU A 14 5.25 15.68 -13.63
CA LEU A 14 5.85 14.36 -13.79
C LEU A 14 4.79 13.27 -13.66
N GLY A 15 3.96 13.33 -12.61
CA GLY A 15 2.90 12.37 -12.42
C GLY A 15 1.84 12.40 -13.54
N ASP A 16 1.49 13.59 -14.05
CA ASP A 16 0.59 13.73 -15.21
C ASP A 16 1.13 13.02 -16.46
N ALA A 17 2.45 13.05 -16.65
CA ALA A 17 3.09 12.44 -17.80
C ALA A 17 3.21 10.91 -17.70
N VAL A 18 3.28 10.34 -16.49
CA VAL A 18 3.57 8.90 -16.31
C VAL A 18 2.39 8.07 -15.83
N VAL A 19 1.46 8.63 -15.06
CA VAL A 19 0.38 7.84 -14.43
C VAL A 19 -0.79 7.57 -15.38
N GLY A 20 -0.95 8.39 -16.43
CA GLY A 20 -2.06 8.24 -17.39
C GLY A 20 -3.46 8.50 -16.79
N ARG A 21 -3.54 8.90 -15.52
CA ARG A 21 -4.78 9.26 -14.81
C ARG A 21 -4.77 10.73 -14.40
N PRO A 22 -5.93 11.41 -14.42
CA PRO A 22 -6.00 12.80 -14.01
C PRO A 22 -5.77 12.94 -12.51
N LEU A 23 -5.14 14.04 -12.13
CA LEU A 23 -5.10 14.51 -10.75
C LEU A 23 -6.44 15.19 -10.42
N LEU A 24 -7.19 14.63 -9.48
CA LEU A 24 -8.57 15.00 -9.21
C LEU A 24 -8.70 15.87 -7.96
N PRO A 25 -9.36 17.03 -8.01
CA PRO A 25 -9.69 17.82 -6.83
C PRO A 25 -10.89 17.21 -6.08
N GLY A 26 -11.26 17.82 -4.95
CA GLY A 26 -12.56 17.55 -4.34
C GLY A 26 -12.63 16.30 -3.46
N ASN A 27 -11.51 15.72 -3.06
CA ASN A 27 -11.51 14.46 -2.31
C ASN A 27 -11.42 14.68 -0.81
N ARG A 28 -11.92 13.70 -0.07
CA ARG A 28 -11.69 13.55 1.36
C ARG A 28 -10.98 12.24 1.61
N VAL A 29 -9.83 12.31 2.29
CA VAL A 29 -9.05 11.14 2.70
C VAL A 29 -9.01 11.12 4.21
N THR A 30 -9.62 10.11 4.82
CA THR A 30 -9.63 9.91 6.27
C THR A 30 -8.65 8.80 6.64
N VAL A 31 -7.66 9.13 7.47
CA VAL A 31 -6.67 8.17 7.99
C VAL A 31 -7.35 7.23 9.00
N LEU A 32 -7.17 5.93 8.82
CA LEU A 32 -7.70 4.88 9.69
C LEU A 32 -6.55 4.06 10.26
N GLU A 33 -6.47 3.97 11.57
CA GLU A 33 -5.49 3.11 12.23
C GLU A 33 -6.01 1.66 12.28
N SER A 34 -5.20 0.72 11.80
CA SER A 34 -5.51 -0.73 11.76
C SER A 34 -6.14 -1.31 13.03
N ARG A 35 -5.60 -0.95 14.20
CA ARG A 35 -5.97 -1.54 15.50
C ARG A 35 -7.27 -0.99 16.08
N ARG A 36 -7.77 0.13 15.55
CA ARG A 36 -8.92 0.86 16.13
C ARG A 36 -10.02 1.12 15.12
N ASP A 37 -9.66 1.68 13.96
CA ASP A 37 -10.64 2.37 13.11
C ASP A 37 -10.92 1.61 11.81
N ALA A 38 -9.91 0.93 11.24
CA ALA A 38 -9.98 0.44 9.87
C ALA A 38 -11.05 -0.64 9.65
N TYR A 39 -10.98 -1.77 10.37
CA TYR A 39 -11.98 -2.83 10.22
C TYR A 39 -13.40 -2.39 10.61
N PRO A 40 -13.62 -1.65 11.73
CA PRO A 40 -14.94 -1.12 12.04
C PRO A 40 -15.51 -0.25 10.92
N ALA A 41 -14.75 0.71 10.40
CA ALA A 41 -15.20 1.59 9.31
C ALA A 41 -15.51 0.81 8.02
N MET A 42 -14.68 -0.19 7.70
CA MET A 42 -14.94 -1.05 6.54
C MET A 42 -16.22 -1.87 6.73
N LEU A 43 -16.40 -2.53 7.88
CA LEU A 43 -17.57 -3.36 8.17
C LEU A 43 -18.86 -2.52 8.23
N GLU A 44 -18.79 -1.30 8.76
CA GLU A 44 -19.90 -0.34 8.75
C GLU A 44 -20.30 0.02 7.32
N ALA A 45 -19.33 0.33 6.45
CA ALA A 45 -19.60 0.62 5.04
C ALA A 45 -20.25 -0.57 4.32
N ILE A 46 -19.79 -1.81 4.57
CA ILE A 46 -20.44 -3.03 4.05
C ILE A 46 -21.88 -3.16 4.57
N GLY A 47 -22.11 -2.81 5.84
CA GLY A 47 -23.44 -2.79 6.46
C GLY A 47 -24.38 -1.78 5.79
N ALA A 48 -23.84 -0.62 5.40
CA ALA A 48 -24.59 0.47 4.76
C ALA A 48 -24.79 0.30 3.24
N ALA A 49 -24.04 -0.60 2.59
CA ALA A 49 -24.09 -0.84 1.15
C ALA A 49 -25.51 -1.13 0.64
N ARG A 50 -25.88 -0.50 -0.48
CA ARG A 50 -27.22 -0.55 -1.10
C ARG A 50 -27.24 -1.19 -2.48
N THR A 51 -26.22 -1.00 -3.31
CA THR A 51 -26.22 -1.42 -4.72
C THR A 51 -25.07 -2.36 -5.03
N THR A 52 -23.82 -1.96 -4.76
CA THR A 52 -22.64 -2.69 -5.22
C THR A 52 -21.53 -2.72 -4.17
N LEU A 53 -20.72 -3.77 -4.22
CA LEU A 53 -19.54 -3.91 -3.36
C LEU A 53 -18.42 -4.59 -4.13
N SER A 54 -17.32 -3.88 -4.27
CA SER A 54 -16.05 -4.35 -4.80
C SER A 54 -15.06 -4.56 -3.65
N LEU A 55 -14.40 -5.72 -3.58
CA LEU A 55 -13.36 -5.96 -2.58
C LEU A 55 -12.21 -6.77 -3.18
N CYS A 56 -10.98 -6.25 -3.13
CA CYS A 56 -9.77 -7.00 -3.40
C CYS A 56 -8.81 -6.99 -2.22
N SER A 57 -8.11 -8.11 -2.00
CA SER A 57 -7.03 -8.18 -1.02
C SER A 57 -6.03 -9.27 -1.40
N TYR A 58 -4.75 -9.02 -1.12
CA TYR A 58 -3.71 -10.04 -1.25
C TYR A 58 -3.98 -11.22 -0.31
N ILE A 59 -4.17 -10.93 0.99
CA ILE A 59 -4.48 -11.94 2.01
C ILE A 59 -5.88 -11.69 2.55
N PHE A 60 -6.72 -12.71 2.41
CA PHE A 60 -8.00 -12.80 3.08
C PHE A 60 -8.03 -14.15 3.82
N ASP A 61 -7.60 -14.11 5.09
CA ASP A 61 -7.42 -15.30 5.93
C ASP A 61 -8.77 -15.84 6.42
N ASN A 62 -8.87 -17.16 6.58
CA ASN A 62 -10.06 -17.82 7.13
C ASN A 62 -9.98 -17.91 8.67
N ASP A 63 -9.88 -16.74 9.30
CA ASP A 63 -9.74 -16.55 10.74
C ASP A 63 -10.87 -15.68 11.32
N VAL A 64 -10.67 -15.13 12.52
CA VAL A 64 -11.67 -14.27 13.18
C VAL A 64 -12.02 -13.03 12.34
N ALA A 65 -11.03 -12.37 11.74
CA ALA A 65 -11.26 -11.18 10.93
C ALA A 65 -11.99 -11.57 9.65
N GLY A 66 -11.48 -12.59 8.95
CA GLY A 66 -12.08 -12.99 7.69
C GLY A 66 -13.50 -13.52 7.83
N ARG A 67 -13.84 -14.24 8.91
CA ARG A 67 -15.21 -14.69 9.17
C ARG A 67 -16.17 -13.53 9.37
N ARG A 68 -15.75 -12.46 10.06
CA ARG A 68 -16.55 -11.24 10.23
C ARG A 68 -16.84 -10.54 8.90
N PHE A 69 -15.83 -10.44 8.03
CA PHE A 69 -16.05 -9.93 6.68
C PHE A 69 -16.99 -10.82 5.87
N VAL A 70 -16.86 -12.16 5.92
CA VAL A 70 -17.80 -13.06 5.23
C VAL A 70 -19.23 -12.90 5.75
N GLU A 71 -19.44 -12.77 7.06
CA GLU A 71 -20.75 -12.52 7.66
C GLU A 71 -21.36 -11.22 7.12
N ALA A 72 -20.60 -10.12 7.12
CA ALA A 72 -21.06 -8.82 6.63
C ALA A 72 -21.37 -8.84 5.11
N LEU A 73 -20.49 -9.44 4.31
CA LEU A 73 -20.68 -9.59 2.86
C LEU A 73 -21.90 -10.48 2.55
N SER A 74 -22.10 -11.56 3.31
CA SER A 74 -23.29 -12.41 3.17
C SER A 74 -24.58 -11.65 3.48
N ALA A 75 -24.56 -10.82 4.52
CA ALA A 75 -25.69 -9.95 4.85
C ALA A 75 -25.98 -8.96 3.72
N ALA A 76 -24.96 -8.37 3.10
CA ALA A 76 -25.13 -7.49 1.93
C ALA A 76 -25.76 -8.23 0.74
N VAL A 77 -25.28 -9.43 0.39
CA VAL A 77 -25.87 -10.27 -0.66
C VAL A 77 -27.35 -10.55 -0.38
N LYS A 78 -27.72 -10.86 0.86
CA LYS A 78 -29.12 -11.11 1.26
C LYS A 78 -30.02 -9.87 1.11
N ARG A 79 -29.45 -8.66 1.20
CA ARG A 79 -30.17 -7.40 0.92
C ARG A 79 -30.30 -7.09 -0.57
N GLY A 80 -29.70 -7.92 -1.45
CA GLY A 80 -29.70 -7.71 -2.90
C GLY A 80 -28.50 -6.91 -3.42
N VAL A 81 -27.51 -6.60 -2.57
CA VAL A 81 -26.28 -5.91 -3.01
C VAL A 81 -25.46 -6.83 -3.91
N GLU A 82 -25.00 -6.31 -5.05
CA GLU A 82 -24.10 -7.02 -5.94
C GLU A 82 -22.67 -7.01 -5.38
N VAL A 83 -22.21 -8.16 -4.87
CA VAL A 83 -20.89 -8.28 -4.24
C VAL A 83 -19.91 -9.01 -5.16
N ARG A 84 -18.73 -8.42 -5.40
CA ARG A 84 -17.60 -9.01 -6.14
C ARG A 84 -16.35 -9.01 -5.26
N VAL A 85 -15.77 -10.19 -5.02
CA VAL A 85 -14.57 -10.35 -4.18
C VAL A 85 -13.45 -11.01 -4.95
N LEU A 86 -12.30 -10.35 -4.99
CA LEU A 86 -11.08 -10.86 -5.60
C LEU A 86 -10.03 -11.13 -4.51
N VAL A 87 -9.44 -12.33 -4.52
CA VAL A 87 -8.35 -12.69 -3.60
C VAL A 87 -7.18 -13.23 -4.40
N ASP A 88 -5.96 -12.82 -4.06
CA ASP A 88 -4.76 -13.35 -4.72
C ASP A 88 -4.59 -14.87 -4.52
N ALA A 89 -4.12 -15.56 -5.56
CA ALA A 89 -3.95 -17.01 -5.52
C ALA A 89 -2.88 -17.50 -4.53
N VAL A 90 -1.83 -16.73 -4.28
CA VAL A 90 -0.77 -17.10 -3.34
C VAL A 90 -1.20 -16.70 -1.93
N GLY A 91 -1.67 -15.47 -1.75
CA GLY A 91 -2.11 -15.00 -0.43
C GLY A 91 -3.29 -15.81 0.14
N SER A 92 -4.22 -16.29 -0.70
CA SER A 92 -5.32 -17.17 -0.26
C SER A 92 -4.88 -18.56 0.26
N ARG A 93 -3.61 -18.95 0.07
CA ARG A 93 -3.06 -20.22 0.56
C ARG A 93 -2.47 -20.13 1.97
N TYR A 94 -2.33 -18.93 2.54
CA TYR A 94 -1.79 -18.77 3.90
C TYR A 94 -2.71 -19.29 5.00
N THR A 95 -4.00 -19.47 4.72
CA THR A 95 -4.92 -20.18 5.61
C THR A 95 -5.55 -21.38 4.90
N TRP A 96 -5.57 -22.53 5.56
CA TRP A 96 -6.28 -23.73 5.09
C TRP A 96 -7.42 -24.11 6.05
N PRO A 97 -8.65 -24.36 5.55
CA PRO A 97 -9.06 -24.21 4.16
C PRO A 97 -9.14 -22.72 3.74
N PRO A 98 -8.91 -22.38 2.45
CA PRO A 98 -8.99 -21.00 1.96
C PRO A 98 -10.37 -20.36 2.16
N ILE A 99 -10.40 -19.03 2.32
CA ILE A 99 -11.65 -18.29 2.56
C ILE A 99 -12.64 -18.36 1.38
N LEU A 100 -12.16 -18.56 0.14
CA LEU A 100 -13.00 -18.55 -1.07
C LEU A 100 -14.16 -19.55 -0.97
N GLY A 101 -13.95 -20.72 -0.35
CA GLY A 101 -15.01 -21.70 -0.15
C GLY A 101 -16.10 -21.24 0.82
N ARG A 102 -15.79 -20.36 1.79
CA ARG A 102 -16.78 -19.73 2.66
C ARG A 102 -17.54 -18.63 1.94
N LEU A 103 -16.84 -17.78 1.20
CA LEU A 103 -17.46 -16.71 0.40
C LEU A 103 -18.50 -17.28 -0.57
N ARG A 104 -18.15 -18.33 -1.33
CA ARG A 104 -19.07 -18.97 -2.29
C ARG A 104 -20.29 -19.58 -1.62
N ARG A 105 -20.13 -20.28 -0.50
CA ARG A 105 -21.25 -20.83 0.29
C ARG A 105 -22.15 -19.76 0.87
N ALA A 106 -21.63 -18.55 1.08
CA ALA A 106 -22.37 -17.39 1.55
C ALA A 106 -23.09 -16.62 0.42
N GLY A 107 -23.03 -17.10 -0.83
CA GLY A 107 -23.62 -16.46 -2.00
C GLY A 107 -22.77 -15.35 -2.63
N VAL A 108 -21.56 -15.12 -2.12
CA VAL A 108 -20.67 -14.06 -2.62
C VAL A 108 -19.97 -14.53 -3.91
N ARG A 109 -20.02 -13.71 -4.97
CA ARG A 109 -19.25 -13.96 -6.19
C ARG A 109 -17.77 -13.67 -5.93
N ALA A 110 -16.99 -14.73 -5.70
CA ALA A 110 -15.58 -14.66 -5.36
C ALA A 110 -14.68 -15.36 -6.38
N ALA A 111 -13.66 -14.64 -6.85
CA ALA A 111 -12.67 -15.10 -7.81
C ALA A 111 -11.25 -15.08 -7.23
N ARG A 112 -10.36 -15.81 -7.89
CA ARG A 112 -8.95 -15.93 -7.50
C ARG A 112 -8.07 -15.32 -8.58
N PHE A 113 -7.29 -14.30 -8.23
CA PHE A 113 -6.41 -13.62 -9.18
C PHE A 113 -5.18 -14.47 -9.51
N LEU A 114 -4.86 -14.62 -10.80
CA LEU A 114 -3.71 -15.39 -11.33
C LEU A 114 -3.41 -16.71 -10.60
N PRO A 115 -4.30 -17.73 -10.67
CA PRO A 115 -4.05 -19.04 -10.09
C PRO A 115 -2.85 -19.72 -10.76
N SER A 116 -1.69 -19.71 -10.08
CA SER A 116 -0.52 -20.46 -10.53
C SER A 116 -0.70 -21.94 -10.16
N LEU A 117 -1.12 -22.74 -11.14
CA LEU A 117 -1.37 -24.18 -11.01
C LEU A 117 -0.38 -25.03 -11.82
N MET A 118 0.58 -24.42 -12.53
CA MET A 118 1.41 -25.13 -13.53
C MET A 118 2.90 -24.74 -13.42
N PRO A 119 3.84 -25.70 -13.45
CA PRO A 119 5.28 -25.43 -13.28
C PRO A 119 5.88 -24.53 -14.36
N TYR A 120 5.41 -24.57 -15.60
CA TYR A 120 5.87 -23.65 -16.67
C TYR A 120 5.40 -22.18 -16.48
N ARG A 121 4.54 -21.91 -15.49
CA ARG A 121 4.13 -20.55 -15.10
C ARG A 121 4.87 -20.02 -13.86
N LEU A 122 5.98 -20.68 -13.46
CA LEU A 122 6.89 -20.20 -12.41
C LEU A 122 7.34 -18.73 -12.58
N PRO A 123 7.61 -18.20 -13.78
CA PRO A 123 7.91 -16.78 -13.97
C PRO A 123 6.80 -15.83 -13.50
N PHE A 124 5.53 -16.29 -13.52
CA PHE A 124 4.37 -15.53 -13.06
C PHE A 124 4.13 -15.64 -11.55
N ALA A 125 4.92 -16.44 -10.81
CA ALA A 125 4.76 -16.60 -9.37
C ALA A 125 4.90 -15.28 -8.61
N ASN A 126 5.72 -14.36 -9.13
CA ASN A 126 5.93 -13.04 -8.55
C ASN A 126 4.88 -12.00 -8.97
N LEU A 127 4.08 -12.26 -10.02
CA LEU A 127 3.00 -11.35 -10.43
C LEU A 127 1.77 -11.55 -9.55
N ARG A 128 1.68 -10.80 -8.46
CA ARG A 128 0.62 -10.97 -7.45
C ARG A 128 -0.24 -9.72 -7.33
N ASN A 129 -1.54 -9.91 -7.11
CA ASN A 129 -2.39 -8.77 -6.76
C ASN A 129 -2.14 -8.40 -5.31
N HIS A 130 -1.38 -7.33 -5.12
CA HIS A 130 -1.04 -6.80 -3.81
C HIS A 130 -1.89 -5.56 -3.47
N ARG A 131 -2.89 -5.24 -4.29
CA ARG A 131 -3.86 -4.18 -4.02
C ARG A 131 -4.79 -4.58 -2.88
N LYS A 132 -5.24 -3.59 -2.11
CA LYS A 132 -6.19 -3.74 -1.00
C LYS A 132 -7.25 -2.68 -1.17
N LEU A 133 -8.24 -2.98 -2.00
CA LEU A 133 -9.28 -2.03 -2.39
C LEU A 133 -10.62 -2.52 -1.87
N MET A 134 -11.43 -1.61 -1.34
CA MET A 134 -12.85 -1.85 -1.15
C MET A 134 -13.61 -0.64 -1.65
N VAL A 135 -14.62 -0.85 -2.49
CA VAL A 135 -15.50 0.22 -2.95
C VAL A 135 -16.94 -0.18 -2.68
N VAL A 136 -17.68 0.71 -2.02
CA VAL A 136 -19.08 0.53 -1.66
C VAL A 136 -19.94 1.50 -2.47
N ASP A 137 -20.93 0.95 -3.17
CA ASP A 137 -21.91 1.65 -4.01
C ASP A 137 -21.26 2.58 -5.06
N GLY A 138 -20.01 2.31 -5.45
CA GLY A 138 -19.21 3.19 -6.30
C GLY A 138 -18.90 4.58 -5.70
N ARG A 139 -19.15 4.80 -4.40
CA ARG A 139 -19.13 6.14 -3.75
C ARG A 139 -18.18 6.27 -2.58
N VAL A 140 -17.92 5.19 -1.85
CA VAL A 140 -17.00 5.18 -0.71
C VAL A 140 -15.91 4.16 -0.98
N GLY A 141 -14.66 4.62 -1.03
CA GLY A 141 -13.48 3.80 -1.27
C GLY A 141 -12.69 3.55 0.00
N PHE A 142 -11.95 2.45 0.03
CA PHE A 142 -10.95 2.14 1.03
C PHE A 142 -9.70 1.59 0.36
N THR A 143 -8.52 2.07 0.79
CA THR A 143 -7.23 1.58 0.33
C THR A 143 -6.14 1.74 1.39
N GLY A 144 -5.02 1.03 1.26
CA GLY A 144 -3.87 1.13 2.16
C GLY A 144 -3.07 -0.17 2.29
N GLY A 145 -2.37 -0.34 3.43
CA GLY A 145 -1.44 -1.47 3.64
C GLY A 145 -2.09 -2.76 4.16
N MET A 146 -3.33 -2.67 4.68
CA MET A 146 -3.97 -3.73 5.44
C MET A 146 -4.51 -4.88 4.60
N ASN A 147 -4.13 -6.10 4.98
CA ASN A 147 -4.81 -7.32 4.56
C ASN A 147 -5.98 -7.66 5.48
N ILE A 148 -6.86 -8.59 5.10
CA ILE A 148 -7.94 -9.11 5.97
C ILE A 148 -7.45 -10.35 6.71
N ARG A 149 -7.01 -10.17 7.96
CA ARG A 149 -6.46 -11.25 8.80
C ARG A 149 -6.40 -10.87 10.28
N LYS A 150 -6.32 -11.89 11.14
CA LYS A 150 -6.21 -11.80 12.61
C LYS A 150 -5.05 -10.93 13.06
N ALA A 151 -3.97 -10.84 12.28
CA ALA A 151 -2.81 -10.03 12.63
C ALA A 151 -3.14 -8.53 12.83
N PHE A 152 -4.21 -8.02 12.21
CA PHE A 152 -4.69 -6.65 12.41
C PHE A 152 -5.96 -6.59 13.27
N TRP A 153 -6.44 -7.72 13.76
CA TRP A 153 -7.59 -7.74 14.66
C TRP A 153 -7.21 -7.09 15.99
N PRO A 154 -8.06 -6.23 16.59
CA PRO A 154 -7.75 -5.53 17.82
C PRO A 154 -7.20 -6.46 18.92
N GLY A 155 -6.04 -6.10 19.46
CA GLY A 155 -5.32 -6.87 20.48
C GLY A 155 -3.92 -6.31 20.71
N GLU A 156 -3.32 -6.61 21.86
CA GLU A 156 -2.01 -6.07 22.28
C GLU A 156 -0.88 -6.36 21.27
N HIS A 157 -0.92 -7.54 20.65
CA HIS A 157 0.08 -8.02 19.69
C HIS A 157 -0.30 -7.74 18.22
N ALA A 158 -1.36 -6.98 17.98
CA ALA A 158 -1.81 -6.67 16.63
C ALA A 158 -0.77 -5.83 15.90
N ALA A 159 -0.48 -6.20 14.65
CA ALA A 159 0.37 -5.43 13.76
C ALA A 159 -0.21 -4.03 13.55
N VAL A 160 0.67 -3.06 13.33
CA VAL A 160 0.31 -1.67 13.05
C VAL A 160 0.34 -1.46 11.55
N ASP A 161 -0.67 -0.78 11.03
CA ASP A 161 -0.77 -0.36 9.64
C ASP A 161 -1.71 0.86 9.54
N LEU A 162 -1.66 1.53 8.40
CA LEU A 162 -2.59 2.58 8.01
C LEU A 162 -3.47 2.08 6.86
N HIS A 163 -4.75 2.42 6.97
CA HIS A 163 -5.73 2.30 5.90
C HIS A 163 -6.43 3.65 5.75
N PHE A 164 -7.14 3.84 4.64
CA PHE A 164 -7.67 5.15 4.31
C PHE A 164 -9.07 4.99 3.76
N ARG A 165 -10.03 5.74 4.31
CA ARG A 165 -11.36 5.92 3.72
C ARG A 165 -11.28 7.10 2.76
N VAL A 166 -11.79 6.90 1.56
CA VAL A 166 -11.76 7.86 0.46
C VAL A 166 -13.19 8.16 0.04
N GLU A 167 -13.50 9.43 -0.09
CA GLU A 167 -14.76 9.93 -0.65
C GLU A 167 -14.43 11.02 -1.68
N GLY A 168 -15.27 11.13 -2.71
CA GLY A 168 -15.08 12.09 -3.81
C GLY A 168 -14.64 11.44 -5.12
N PRO A 169 -14.23 12.24 -6.11
CA PRO A 169 -13.90 11.77 -7.46
C PRO A 169 -12.86 10.64 -7.54
N LEU A 170 -11.92 10.59 -6.60
CA LEU A 170 -10.87 9.55 -6.52
C LEU A 170 -11.46 8.14 -6.39
N VAL A 171 -12.66 7.98 -5.83
CA VAL A 171 -13.31 6.66 -5.72
C VAL A 171 -13.51 6.01 -7.09
N GLY A 172 -13.72 6.81 -8.13
CA GLY A 172 -13.82 6.31 -9.51
C GLY A 172 -12.55 5.57 -9.94
N GLN A 173 -11.38 6.13 -9.66
CA GLN A 173 -10.09 5.50 -10.01
C GLN A 173 -9.84 4.20 -9.21
N LEU A 174 -10.30 4.11 -7.96
CA LEU A 174 -10.25 2.86 -7.19
C LEU A 174 -11.17 1.80 -7.82
N GLN A 175 -12.38 2.19 -8.21
CA GLN A 175 -13.38 1.30 -8.80
C GLN A 175 -12.97 0.83 -10.21
N GLU A 176 -12.38 1.70 -11.03
CA GLU A 176 -11.80 1.37 -12.34
C GLU A 176 -10.72 0.30 -12.20
N THR A 177 -9.75 0.51 -11.30
CA THR A 177 -8.68 -0.45 -11.02
C THR A 177 -9.23 -1.81 -10.61
N PHE A 178 -10.24 -1.84 -9.73
CA PHE A 178 -10.88 -3.08 -9.34
C PHE A 178 -11.62 -3.74 -10.52
N ALA A 179 -12.36 -2.97 -11.32
CA ALA A 179 -13.14 -3.48 -12.43
C ALA A 179 -12.25 -4.07 -13.53
N GLU A 180 -11.07 -3.47 -13.79
CA GLU A 180 -10.04 -4.00 -14.68
C GLU A 180 -9.53 -5.37 -14.19
N ASP A 181 -9.11 -5.45 -12.92
CA ASP A 181 -8.65 -6.70 -12.31
C ASP A 181 -9.74 -7.80 -12.32
N TRP A 182 -10.99 -7.39 -12.08
CA TRP A 182 -12.15 -8.27 -12.10
C TRP A 182 -12.42 -8.81 -13.51
N ALA A 183 -12.44 -7.94 -14.52
CA ALA A 183 -12.66 -8.30 -15.91
C ALA A 183 -11.52 -9.18 -16.45
N PHE A 184 -10.27 -8.86 -16.10
CA PHE A 184 -9.11 -9.70 -16.42
C PHE A 184 -9.27 -11.12 -15.85
N THR A 185 -9.71 -11.23 -14.60
CA THR A 185 -9.81 -12.51 -13.90
C THR A 185 -11.03 -13.34 -14.31
N THR A 186 -12.18 -12.70 -14.50
CA THR A 186 -13.48 -13.38 -14.59
C THR A 186 -14.16 -13.23 -15.95
N ARG A 187 -13.66 -12.33 -16.80
CA ARG A 187 -14.28 -11.90 -18.06
C ARG A 187 -15.62 -11.17 -17.89
N GLU A 188 -16.11 -10.97 -16.67
CA GLU A 188 -17.26 -10.11 -16.38
C GLU A 188 -16.81 -8.64 -16.39
N ARG A 189 -17.44 -7.82 -17.24
CA ARG A 189 -17.24 -6.37 -17.22
C ARG A 189 -18.25 -5.75 -16.28
N LEU A 190 -17.76 -4.98 -15.30
CA LEU A 190 -18.61 -4.16 -14.45
C LEU A 190 -18.86 -2.85 -15.20
N THR A 191 -20.12 -2.49 -15.41
CA THR A 191 -20.53 -1.28 -16.16
C THR A 191 -21.82 -0.71 -15.59
N GLY A 192 -22.13 0.52 -15.97
CA GLY A 192 -23.37 1.21 -15.59
C GLY A 192 -23.29 1.94 -14.25
N GLU A 193 -24.34 2.72 -13.98
CA GLU A 193 -24.39 3.68 -12.88
C GLU A 193 -24.33 3.03 -11.48
N ALA A 194 -24.73 1.76 -11.36
CA ALA A 194 -24.63 1.03 -10.10
C ALA A 194 -23.18 0.83 -9.63
N TRP A 195 -22.25 0.65 -10.58
CA TRP A 195 -20.82 0.50 -10.31
C TRP A 195 -20.07 1.82 -10.46
N PHE A 196 -20.48 2.67 -11.40
CA PHE A 196 -19.85 3.96 -11.71
C PHE A 196 -20.87 5.10 -11.64
N PRO A 197 -21.37 5.43 -10.44
CA PRO A 197 -22.28 6.54 -10.28
C PRO A 197 -21.56 7.88 -10.50
N PRO A 198 -22.28 8.97 -10.81
CA PRO A 198 -21.68 10.29 -10.79
C PRO A 198 -21.14 10.61 -9.39
N LEU A 199 -19.87 11.00 -9.34
CA LEU A 199 -19.16 11.39 -8.13
C LEU A 199 -19.14 12.91 -7.98
N THR A 200 -19.33 13.37 -6.76
CA THR A 200 -19.30 14.79 -6.41
C THR A 200 -18.10 15.09 -5.52
N GLU A 201 -17.65 16.33 -5.52
CA GLU A 201 -16.61 16.81 -4.61
C GLU A 201 -17.12 16.86 -3.16
N VAL A 202 -16.29 16.43 -2.21
CA VAL A 202 -16.65 16.29 -0.77
C VAL A 202 -15.54 16.76 0.18
N GLY A 203 -14.41 17.22 -0.34
CA GLY A 203 -13.27 17.69 0.44
C GLY A 203 -12.31 18.52 -0.40
N THR A 204 -11.14 18.83 0.16
CA THR A 204 -10.13 19.70 -0.47
C THR A 204 -8.95 18.95 -1.07
N VAL A 205 -8.81 17.66 -0.77
CA VAL A 205 -7.62 16.89 -1.13
C VAL A 205 -7.55 16.72 -2.64
N LEU A 206 -6.45 17.21 -3.22
CA LEU A 206 -6.09 16.94 -4.59
C LEU A 206 -5.35 15.59 -4.64
N ALA A 207 -5.90 14.60 -5.36
CA ALA A 207 -5.39 13.24 -5.29
C ALA A 207 -5.47 12.47 -6.61
N ARG A 208 -4.56 11.51 -6.76
CA ARG A 208 -4.51 10.59 -7.90
C ARG A 208 -4.16 9.19 -7.44
N GLY A 209 -4.92 8.22 -7.93
CA GLY A 209 -4.59 6.80 -7.86
C GLY A 209 -3.47 6.45 -8.83
N ILE A 210 -2.45 5.78 -8.31
CA ILE A 210 -1.31 5.25 -9.06
C ILE A 210 -1.43 3.73 -9.00
N ALA A 211 -1.93 3.16 -10.08
CA ALA A 211 -1.77 1.74 -10.34
C ALA A 211 -0.31 1.50 -10.79
N ASP A 212 0.27 0.40 -10.33
CA ASP A 212 1.60 -0.05 -10.74
C ASP A 212 1.52 -1.57 -10.92
N GLY A 213 2.22 -2.10 -11.91
CA GLY A 213 2.13 -3.50 -12.25
C GLY A 213 3.07 -3.91 -13.38
N PRO A 214 3.24 -5.22 -13.60
CA PRO A 214 4.03 -5.78 -14.70
C PRO A 214 3.30 -5.70 -16.06
N ASP A 215 2.38 -4.75 -16.21
CA ASP A 215 1.49 -4.52 -17.34
C ASP A 215 1.77 -3.15 -17.99
N GLU A 216 0.73 -2.42 -18.38
CA GLU A 216 0.88 -1.10 -19.02
C GLU A 216 1.44 -0.04 -18.06
N ASP A 217 1.34 -0.26 -16.75
CA ASP A 217 1.76 0.66 -15.69
C ASP A 217 3.19 0.39 -15.16
N PHE A 218 4.07 -0.20 -15.98
CA PHE A 218 5.38 -0.65 -15.53
C PHE A 218 6.30 0.52 -15.09
N GLU A 219 6.77 0.45 -13.83
CA GLU A 219 7.65 1.43 -13.18
C GLU A 219 7.07 2.85 -12.99
N THR A 220 5.74 3.00 -13.12
CA THR A 220 5.04 4.27 -12.90
C THR A 220 5.27 4.78 -11.48
N LEU A 221 5.04 3.94 -10.46
CA LEU A 221 5.21 4.30 -9.06
C LEU A 221 6.67 4.63 -8.75
N ARG A 222 7.60 3.82 -9.27
CA ARG A 222 9.04 4.04 -9.10
C ARG A 222 9.46 5.41 -9.65
N THR A 223 8.92 5.82 -10.79
CA THR A 223 9.19 7.12 -11.40
C THR A 223 8.63 8.26 -10.56
N VAL A 224 7.42 8.12 -10.01
CA VAL A 224 6.83 9.10 -9.08
C VAL A 224 7.68 9.24 -7.81
N LEU A 225 8.15 8.13 -7.22
CA LEU A 225 9.04 8.15 -6.05
C LEU A 225 10.35 8.91 -6.33
N LEU A 226 10.98 8.66 -7.48
CA LEU A 226 12.19 9.38 -7.90
C LEU A 226 11.91 10.88 -8.09
N GLY A 227 10.77 11.23 -8.70
CA GLY A 227 10.32 12.62 -8.84
C GLY A 227 10.12 13.32 -7.49
N ALA A 228 9.48 12.65 -6.55
CA ALA A 228 9.24 13.18 -5.20
C ALA A 228 10.56 13.43 -4.47
N LEU A 229 11.50 12.48 -4.50
CA LEU A 229 12.85 12.65 -3.93
C LEU A 229 13.66 13.76 -4.64
N ALA A 230 13.52 13.89 -5.96
CA ALA A 230 14.19 14.94 -6.73
C ALA A 230 13.66 16.34 -6.41
N THR A 231 12.37 16.46 -6.06
CA THR A 231 11.69 17.75 -5.82
C THR A 231 11.64 18.17 -4.35
N ALA A 232 11.88 17.24 -3.43
CA ALA A 232 11.91 17.49 -1.98
C ALA A 232 12.90 18.61 -1.60
N ARG A 233 12.47 19.51 -0.73
CA ARG A 233 13.21 20.71 -0.32
C ARG A 233 13.57 20.73 1.16
N THR A 234 12.71 20.20 2.03
CA THR A 234 12.86 20.33 3.48
C THR A 234 12.90 18.96 4.16
N SER A 235 11.95 18.07 3.87
CA SER A 235 11.86 16.78 4.55
C SER A 235 11.29 15.67 3.67
N VAL A 236 11.75 14.45 3.93
CA VAL A 236 11.19 13.20 3.40
C VAL A 236 11.05 12.23 4.57
N HIS A 237 9.83 11.79 4.83
CA HIS A 237 9.53 10.77 5.84
C HIS A 237 9.02 9.51 5.14
N ILE A 238 9.69 8.39 5.35
CA ILE A 238 9.34 7.08 4.78
C ILE A 238 9.07 6.11 5.92
N VAL A 239 7.92 5.43 5.86
CA VAL A 239 7.64 4.27 6.70
C VAL A 239 7.30 3.09 5.82
N THR A 240 8.03 1.99 5.99
CA THR A 240 7.86 0.78 5.18
C THR A 240 8.30 -0.47 5.95
N PRO A 241 7.59 -1.60 5.83
CA PRO A 241 8.03 -2.86 6.46
C PRO A 241 9.25 -3.47 5.78
N TYR A 242 9.41 -3.20 4.48
CA TYR A 242 10.47 -3.78 3.65
C TYR A 242 11.16 -2.66 2.87
N PHE A 243 12.48 -2.57 3.05
CA PHE A 243 13.32 -1.53 2.47
C PHE A 243 14.47 -2.17 1.70
N LEU A 244 14.14 -2.56 0.48
CA LEU A 244 15.04 -3.04 -0.55
C LEU A 244 15.06 -2.10 -1.78
N PRO A 245 15.30 -0.78 -1.64
CA PRO A 245 15.35 0.11 -2.80
C PRO A 245 16.45 -0.31 -3.77
N ASP A 246 16.21 -0.08 -5.06
CA ASP A 246 17.21 -0.28 -6.09
C ASP A 246 18.27 0.84 -6.09
N THR A 247 19.27 0.71 -6.96
CA THR A 247 20.36 1.69 -7.04
C THR A 247 19.86 3.10 -7.34
N ALA A 248 18.83 3.27 -8.18
CA ALA A 248 18.32 4.60 -8.52
C ALA A 248 17.65 5.28 -7.31
N LEU A 249 16.84 4.54 -6.55
CA LEU A 249 16.21 5.04 -5.33
C LEU A 249 17.26 5.33 -4.25
N ILE A 250 18.27 4.47 -4.09
CA ILE A 250 19.40 4.73 -3.18
C ILE A 250 20.12 6.03 -3.58
N THR A 251 20.43 6.22 -4.86
CA THR A 251 21.05 7.45 -5.35
C THR A 251 20.15 8.66 -5.10
N ALA A 252 18.85 8.58 -5.38
CA ALA A 252 17.92 9.70 -5.18
C ALA A 252 17.80 10.10 -3.71
N LEU A 253 17.71 9.12 -2.79
CA LEU A 253 17.74 9.35 -1.34
C LEU A 253 19.05 10.02 -0.90
N SER A 254 20.17 9.51 -1.42
CA SER A 254 21.51 10.02 -1.12
C SER A 254 21.66 11.47 -1.56
N VAL A 255 21.22 11.79 -2.78
CA VAL A 255 21.24 13.14 -3.33
C VAL A 255 20.34 14.06 -2.52
N ALA A 256 19.12 13.63 -2.15
CA ALA A 256 18.25 14.44 -1.30
C ALA A 256 18.91 14.79 0.05
N ALA A 257 19.48 13.79 0.73
CA ALA A 257 20.19 14.02 1.99
C ALA A 257 21.40 14.97 1.82
N LEU A 258 22.20 14.80 0.76
CA LEU A 258 23.34 15.66 0.45
C LEU A 258 22.93 17.10 0.08
N ARG A 259 21.70 17.31 -0.44
CA ARG A 259 21.12 18.65 -0.64
C ARG A 259 20.70 19.33 0.67
N GLY A 260 20.79 18.64 1.81
CA GLY A 260 20.34 19.13 3.11
C GLY A 260 18.87 18.84 3.43
N VAL A 261 18.18 18.03 2.61
CA VAL A 261 16.83 17.56 2.91
C VAL A 261 16.90 16.55 4.06
N GLN A 262 16.04 16.71 5.07
CA GLN A 262 15.95 15.76 6.16
C GLN A 262 15.26 14.47 5.69
N VAL A 263 16.00 13.38 5.52
CA VAL A 263 15.45 12.10 5.06
C VAL A 263 15.38 11.10 6.23
N ASP A 264 14.16 10.80 6.68
CA ASP A 264 13.87 9.83 7.75
C ASP A 264 13.25 8.56 7.21
N ILE A 265 13.83 7.42 7.56
CA ILE A 265 13.37 6.09 7.15
C ILE A 265 13.06 5.28 8.40
N LEU A 266 11.80 4.94 8.60
CA LEU A 266 11.32 4.13 9.72
C LEU A 266 11.09 2.70 9.26
N LEU A 267 11.77 1.76 9.91
CA LEU A 267 11.73 0.33 9.60
C LEU A 267 11.37 -0.48 10.85
N PRO A 268 10.66 -1.61 10.75
CA PRO A 268 10.48 -2.51 11.89
C PRO A 268 11.82 -3.04 12.40
N GLU A 269 12.05 -2.96 13.72
CA GLU A 269 13.23 -3.58 14.33
C GLU A 269 13.24 -5.10 14.09
N LYS A 270 12.06 -5.72 14.20
CA LYS A 270 11.84 -7.13 13.93
C LYS A 270 10.87 -7.31 12.76
N GLY A 271 11.40 -7.73 11.62
CA GLY A 271 10.59 -8.10 10.45
C GLY A 271 9.91 -9.45 10.63
N ASN A 272 8.85 -9.67 9.86
CA ASN A 272 8.17 -10.96 9.73
C ASN A 272 8.78 -11.86 8.63
N LEU A 273 9.65 -11.32 7.77
CA LEU A 273 10.35 -12.02 6.70
C LEU A 273 11.88 -11.91 6.90
N PRO A 274 12.53 -12.91 7.53
CA PRO A 274 13.96 -12.83 7.87
C PRO A 274 14.88 -12.60 6.67
N LEU A 275 14.60 -13.27 5.54
CA LEU A 275 15.43 -13.15 4.33
C LEU A 275 15.42 -11.74 3.75
N VAL A 276 14.23 -11.11 3.68
CA VAL A 276 14.05 -9.72 3.25
C VAL A 276 14.76 -8.77 4.21
N GLN A 277 14.63 -9.02 5.52
CA GLN A 277 15.31 -8.22 6.53
C GLN A 277 16.83 -8.31 6.39
N TRP A 278 17.41 -9.51 6.24
CA TRP A 278 18.86 -9.68 6.04
C TRP A 278 19.36 -8.95 4.78
N ALA A 279 18.62 -9.06 3.67
CA ALA A 279 18.95 -8.35 2.44
C ALA A 279 18.91 -6.82 2.63
N ALA A 280 17.91 -6.29 3.35
CA ALA A 280 17.79 -4.87 3.64
C ALA A 280 18.97 -4.37 4.49
N TRP A 281 19.28 -5.09 5.57
CA TRP A 281 20.40 -4.81 6.46
C TRP A 281 21.77 -4.81 5.76
N ALA A 282 21.92 -5.53 4.64
CA ALA A 282 23.15 -5.53 3.84
C ALA A 282 23.40 -4.21 3.09
N GLN A 283 22.38 -3.36 2.92
CA GLN A 283 22.46 -2.15 2.10
C GLN A 283 22.14 -0.84 2.83
N LEU A 284 21.71 -0.87 4.09
CA LEU A 284 21.39 0.33 4.87
C LEU A 284 22.55 1.34 4.95
N TRP A 285 23.80 0.84 4.96
CA TRP A 285 24.99 1.70 4.96
C TRP A 285 25.03 2.68 3.76
N GLN A 286 24.42 2.30 2.64
CA GLN A 286 24.41 3.12 1.41
C GLN A 286 23.59 4.40 1.56
N VAL A 287 22.56 4.39 2.41
CA VAL A 287 21.73 5.58 2.68
C VAL A 287 22.11 6.27 3.98
N LEU A 288 22.64 5.55 4.97
CA LEU A 288 23.19 6.14 6.20
C LEU A 288 24.41 7.01 5.92
N ARG A 289 25.36 6.53 5.09
CA ARG A 289 26.60 7.23 4.76
C ARG A 289 26.39 8.65 4.19
N PRO A 290 25.47 8.88 3.23
CA PRO A 290 25.19 10.23 2.69
C PRO A 290 24.29 11.10 3.59
N GLY A 291 23.84 10.59 4.75
CA GLY A 291 23.14 11.40 5.76
C GLY A 291 21.64 11.11 5.91
N CYS A 292 21.08 10.08 5.26
CA CYS A 292 19.73 9.64 5.62
C CYS A 292 19.73 9.08 7.05
N ARG A 293 18.62 9.26 7.77
CA ARG A 293 18.46 8.79 9.16
C ARG A 293 17.54 7.58 9.18
N ILE A 294 17.99 6.50 9.81
CA ILE A 294 17.18 5.28 9.95
C ILE A 294 16.76 5.13 11.41
N PHE A 295 15.47 4.84 11.61
CA PHE A 295 14.88 4.58 12.91
C PHE A 295 14.19 3.22 12.90
N LEU A 296 14.46 2.42 13.92
CA LEU A 296 13.89 1.09 14.09
C LEU A 296 12.69 1.16 15.05
N THR A 297 11.51 0.84 14.54
CA THR A 297 10.27 0.83 15.34
C THR A 297 10.19 -0.44 16.16
N ALA A 298 9.90 -0.28 17.45
CA ALA A 298 9.70 -1.40 18.36
C ALA A 298 8.43 -2.18 18.00
N PRO A 299 8.32 -3.47 18.38
CA PRO A 299 7.10 -4.25 18.23
C PRO A 299 5.85 -3.56 18.82
N PRO A 300 4.65 -3.84 18.29
CA PRO A 300 4.33 -4.86 17.29
C PRO A 300 4.75 -4.48 15.86
N PHE A 301 4.79 -5.46 14.96
CA PHE A 301 5.25 -5.28 13.58
C PHE A 301 4.48 -4.17 12.85
N ASP A 302 5.22 -3.25 12.25
CA ASP A 302 4.70 -2.10 11.54
C ASP A 302 4.72 -2.34 10.03
N HIS A 303 3.53 -2.45 9.45
CA HIS A 303 3.30 -2.79 8.04
C HIS A 303 2.86 -1.58 7.21
N THR A 304 2.90 -0.36 7.74
CA THR A 304 2.56 0.86 7.00
C THR A 304 3.45 1.09 5.79
N LYS A 305 2.84 1.55 4.69
CA LYS A 305 3.55 2.10 3.53
C LYS A 305 3.14 3.56 3.37
N LEU A 306 4.04 4.45 3.74
CA LEU A 306 3.82 5.88 3.79
C LEU A 306 5.08 6.59 3.33
N MET A 307 4.92 7.58 2.46
CA MET A 307 5.93 8.60 2.21
C MET A 307 5.28 9.98 2.36
N VAL A 308 5.92 10.90 3.07
CA VAL A 308 5.50 12.31 3.15
C VAL A 308 6.67 13.19 2.76
N VAL A 309 6.42 14.20 1.93
CA VAL A 309 7.43 15.13 1.43
C VAL A 309 6.99 16.57 1.71
N ASP A 310 7.89 17.31 2.36
CA ASP A 310 7.80 18.74 2.64
C ASP A 310 6.49 19.19 3.33
N GLY A 311 5.81 18.30 4.08
CA GLY A 311 4.53 18.60 4.74
C GLY A 311 3.38 18.93 3.77
N VAL A 312 3.49 18.52 2.49
CA VAL A 312 2.50 18.85 1.44
C VAL A 312 2.05 17.62 0.68
N TRP A 313 3.01 16.82 0.19
CA TRP A 313 2.72 15.65 -0.62
C TRP A 313 2.83 14.39 0.22
N SER A 314 1.88 13.48 0.05
CA SER A 314 1.93 12.16 0.66
C SER A 314 1.59 11.08 -0.35
N LEU A 315 2.26 9.94 -0.20
CA LEU A 315 1.98 8.72 -0.92
C LEU A 315 1.57 7.65 0.08
N ILE A 316 0.35 7.16 -0.09
CA ILE A 316 -0.28 6.17 0.77
C ILE A 316 -0.73 4.99 -0.07
N GLY A 317 -0.70 3.77 0.45
CA GLY A 317 -1.17 2.63 -0.32
C GLY A 317 -0.61 1.29 0.09
N SER A 318 -0.37 0.46 -0.92
CA SER A 318 -0.06 -0.96 -0.77
C SER A 318 1.41 -1.32 -1.05
N ALA A 319 2.14 -0.47 -1.77
CA ALA A 319 3.48 -0.79 -2.26
C ALA A 319 4.56 -0.61 -1.18
N ASN A 320 5.38 -1.64 -1.00
CA ASN A 320 6.60 -1.54 -0.22
C ASN A 320 7.76 -0.99 -1.07
N TRP A 321 8.89 -0.71 -0.43
CA TRP A 321 10.10 -0.25 -1.12
C TRP A 321 11.03 -1.43 -1.42
N ASP A 322 10.53 -2.44 -2.14
CA ASP A 322 11.29 -3.62 -2.57
C ASP A 322 11.07 -3.91 -4.06
N PRO A 323 11.99 -4.63 -4.72
CA PRO A 323 11.92 -4.86 -6.17
C PRO A 323 10.66 -5.62 -6.57
N ARG A 324 10.17 -6.51 -5.72
CA ARG A 324 8.93 -7.24 -5.98
C ARG A 324 7.72 -6.30 -6.02
N SER A 325 7.58 -5.41 -5.05
CA SER A 325 6.46 -4.47 -4.98
C SER A 325 6.52 -3.42 -6.10
N LEU A 326 7.72 -2.92 -6.42
CA LEU A 326 7.90 -1.83 -7.40
C LEU A 326 8.02 -2.29 -8.87
N ARG A 327 8.01 -3.60 -9.15
CA ARG A 327 8.19 -4.13 -10.52
C ARG A 327 7.32 -5.33 -10.87
N LEU A 328 6.94 -6.15 -9.89
CA LEU A 328 6.32 -7.45 -10.14
C LEU A 328 4.88 -7.53 -9.61
N ASN A 329 4.58 -6.93 -8.46
CA ASN A 329 3.24 -6.93 -7.92
C ASN A 329 2.36 -5.91 -8.64
N PHE A 330 1.08 -6.23 -8.74
CA PHE A 330 0.06 -5.23 -8.99
C PHE A 330 -0.19 -4.49 -7.67
N GLU A 331 0.18 -3.22 -7.62
CA GLU A 331 0.02 -2.33 -6.47
C GLU A 331 -0.99 -1.22 -6.81
N PHE A 332 -1.50 -0.59 -5.76
CA PHE A 332 -2.30 0.63 -5.89
C PHE A 332 -1.93 1.57 -4.74
N ASN A 333 -1.54 2.77 -5.12
CA ASN A 333 -1.21 3.84 -4.19
C ASN A 333 -2.02 5.08 -4.56
N VAL A 334 -2.08 6.04 -3.65
CA VAL A 334 -2.71 7.32 -3.87
C VAL A 334 -1.68 8.37 -3.50
N GLU A 335 -1.37 9.24 -4.44
CA GLU A 335 -0.70 10.48 -4.12
C GLU A 335 -1.72 11.55 -3.73
N CYS A 336 -1.41 12.32 -2.70
CA CYS A 336 -2.25 13.39 -2.18
C CYS A 336 -1.42 14.67 -2.01
N TYR A 337 -1.99 15.80 -2.41
CA TYR A 337 -1.47 17.13 -2.16
C TYR A 337 -2.47 17.86 -1.26
N ASP A 338 -2.16 17.89 0.04
CA ASP A 338 -2.98 18.55 1.06
C ASP A 338 -2.15 18.70 2.35
N THR A 339 -2.03 19.94 2.84
CA THR A 339 -1.17 20.25 3.99
C THR A 339 -1.72 19.71 5.32
N ALA A 340 -3.05 19.66 5.47
CA ALA A 340 -3.70 19.18 6.68
C ALA A 340 -3.54 17.65 6.81
N LEU A 341 -3.73 16.92 5.71
CA LEU A 341 -3.49 15.48 5.64
C LEU A 341 -2.01 15.17 5.86
N ALA A 342 -1.10 15.88 5.21
CA ALA A 342 0.34 15.69 5.41
C ALA A 342 0.75 15.93 6.87
N THR A 343 0.24 16.99 7.51
CA THR A 343 0.47 17.27 8.94
C THR A 343 -0.04 16.13 9.82
N GLN A 344 -1.23 15.58 9.52
CA GLN A 344 -1.76 14.44 10.26
C GLN A 344 -0.86 13.20 10.12
N LEU A 345 -0.36 12.92 8.91
CA LEU A 345 0.53 11.80 8.63
C LEU A 345 1.93 11.99 9.26
N GLU A 346 2.46 13.20 9.27
CA GLU A 346 3.69 13.54 10.01
C GLU A 346 3.49 13.37 11.51
N GLY A 347 2.30 13.66 12.04
CA GLY A 347 1.93 13.33 13.42
C GLY A 347 2.04 11.83 13.73
N VAL A 348 1.65 10.96 12.79
CA VAL A 348 1.84 9.50 12.91
C VAL A 348 3.32 9.14 12.90
N VAL A 349 4.12 9.74 12.00
CA VAL A 349 5.57 9.51 11.94
C VAL A 349 6.24 9.95 13.24
N ALA A 350 5.95 11.16 13.72
CA ALA A 350 6.46 11.70 14.97
C ALA A 350 6.11 10.80 16.17
N ALA A 351 4.89 10.24 16.18
CA ALA A 351 4.48 9.29 17.21
C ALA A 351 5.32 8.00 17.21
N ARG A 352 5.69 7.50 16.03
CA ARG A 352 6.58 6.34 15.91
C ARG A 352 8.00 6.67 16.34
N LEU A 353 8.51 7.83 15.94
CA LEU A 353 9.86 8.30 16.28
C LEU A 353 10.08 8.38 17.80
N ARG A 354 9.07 8.75 18.60
CA ARG A 354 9.20 8.84 20.08
C ARG A 354 9.68 7.54 20.73
N ASN A 355 9.34 6.39 20.16
CA ASN A 355 9.69 5.07 20.70
C ASN A 355 10.66 4.30 19.77
N ALA A 356 11.13 4.92 18.70
CA ALA A 356 12.01 4.27 17.73
C ALA A 356 13.46 4.40 18.16
N ARG A 357 14.24 3.35 17.89
CA ARG A 357 15.68 3.34 18.15
C ARG A 357 16.43 3.84 16.92
N PRO A 358 17.26 4.89 17.00
CA PRO A 358 18.10 5.28 15.88
C PRO A 358 19.10 4.17 15.54
N LEU A 359 19.32 3.94 14.24
CA LEU A 359 20.34 3.05 13.71
C LEU A 359 21.47 3.86 13.09
N THR A 360 22.69 3.70 13.58
CA THR A 360 23.85 4.45 13.10
C THR A 360 24.69 3.65 12.09
N LEU A 361 25.50 4.34 11.30
CA LEU A 361 26.43 3.69 10.36
C LEU A 361 27.43 2.79 11.10
N GLU A 362 27.93 3.24 12.25
CA GLU A 362 28.86 2.48 13.08
C GLU A 362 28.24 1.17 13.56
N GLN A 363 26.97 1.18 13.96
CA GLN A 363 26.25 -0.03 14.35
C GLN A 363 26.09 -1.01 13.17
N VAL A 364 25.83 -0.48 11.98
CA VAL A 364 25.71 -1.29 10.75
C VAL A 364 27.05 -1.89 10.34
N ASP A 365 28.16 -1.16 10.50
CA ASP A 365 29.50 -1.60 10.11
C ASP A 365 30.16 -2.52 11.16
N ALA A 366 29.83 -2.36 12.44
CA ALA A 366 30.36 -3.16 13.56
C ALA A 366 29.77 -4.57 13.67
N ARG A 367 28.80 -4.95 12.82
CA ARG A 367 28.23 -6.30 12.80
C ARG A 367 29.30 -7.34 12.47
N ALA A 368 29.27 -8.47 13.19
CA ALA A 368 30.22 -9.57 12.99
C ALA A 368 30.24 -10.08 11.54
N LEU A 369 31.42 -10.51 11.08
CA LEU A 369 31.62 -10.96 9.69
C LEU A 369 30.64 -12.07 9.24
N PRO A 370 30.31 -13.10 10.05
CA PRO A 370 29.32 -14.10 9.65
C PRO A 370 27.93 -13.51 9.37
N ILE A 371 27.52 -12.50 10.13
CA ILE A 371 26.25 -11.79 9.93
C ILE A 371 26.29 -11.03 8.60
N ARG A 372 27.37 -10.29 8.35
CA ARG A 372 27.57 -9.53 7.11
C ARG A 372 27.60 -10.44 5.87
N LEU A 373 28.20 -11.63 5.97
CA LEU A 373 28.23 -12.61 4.89
C LEU A 373 26.83 -13.17 4.61
N ARG A 374 26.07 -13.56 5.65
CA ARG A 374 24.68 -14.01 5.50
C ARG A 374 23.81 -12.92 4.84
N ASP A 375 23.89 -11.70 5.35
CA ASP A 375 23.13 -10.56 4.84
C ASP A 375 23.53 -10.24 3.38
N GLY A 376 24.82 -10.31 3.07
CA GLY A 376 25.35 -10.16 1.71
C GLY A 376 24.83 -11.23 0.73
N LEU A 377 24.77 -12.49 1.15
CA LEU A 377 24.18 -13.58 0.37
C LEU A 377 22.67 -13.37 0.17
N ALA A 378 21.95 -12.95 1.21
CA ALA A 378 20.53 -12.61 1.11
C ALA A 378 20.29 -11.49 0.08
N ARG A 379 21.16 -10.47 0.05
CA ARG A 379 21.10 -9.37 -0.92
C ARG A 379 21.29 -9.81 -2.38
N LEU A 380 22.00 -10.91 -2.65
CA LEU A 380 22.11 -11.46 -4.01
C LEU A 380 20.75 -11.93 -4.55
N LEU A 381 19.80 -12.23 -3.65
CA LEU A 381 18.44 -12.63 -4.01
C LEU A 381 17.49 -11.43 -4.16
N SER A 382 17.92 -10.20 -3.88
CA SER A 382 17.08 -8.98 -3.91
C SER A 382 16.19 -8.83 -5.15
N PRO A 383 16.61 -9.16 -6.39
CA PRO A 383 15.72 -9.08 -7.56
C PRO A 383 14.43 -9.90 -7.47
N TYR A 384 14.36 -10.88 -6.55
CA TYR A 384 13.22 -11.77 -6.34
C TYR A 384 12.54 -11.62 -4.98
N LEU A 385 13.07 -10.75 -4.10
CA LEU A 385 12.58 -10.55 -2.74
C LEU A 385 11.48 -9.48 -2.66
#